data_AF-A0A364NCB6-F1
#
_entry.id   AF-A0A364NCB6-F1
#
_cell.length_a   1.000
_cell.length_b   1.000
_cell.length_c   1.000
_cell.angle_alpha   90.00
_cell.angle_beta   90.00
_cell.angle_gamma   90.00
#
_symmetry.space_group_name_H-M   'P 1'
#
loop_
_entity.id
_entity.type
_entity.pdbx_description
1 polymer ?
#
loop_
_entity_poly.entity_id
_entity_poly.type
_entity_poly.pdbx_seq_one_letter_code
_entity_poly.pdbx_strand_id
1 'polypeptide(L)'
;MVLDASSAPPAQPVDTVKHQGEDALPQQSVFPFLRLPRELRDQIYNYAFAIQNYRCQRPIERRNLKYFKPSAAAILLITRHDYFLLNRQVAREALEILFKHHTVYLSCGPFVLKTLFEKIEEPNGPGRQWLKWLKKIQLDWETLPNLRNYPPERDEGRSDEYWEYDEVEIDVDYVRGAYYNGHYDEYDHEGEHYDDNLYSPPNMPLYPSFRQPTTAQAPDANDPFGLANHYPFAHPSRDPVHEASAADIATKLDLLVSLEVTPLFSYLASPTFNLSSITLPLAFISRDSFQHRNTSRPGYALPVKIRYWIQVCVHALLMLVSPHTSGTADSTPLEEVRVRYAPTDIWASMEPTDDLRRMVHDGVWFDHPDEGHEVDRPGEGETFRAVWEGMRARIPFEERKKMGRRMGLKAAVEFVPWDGDIDNGRVGDELEVVFTRDIAADR
;
A
#
# COMPACT_ATOMS: atom_id res chain seq x y z
N MET A 1 -73.79 -21.65 -67.23
CA MET A 1 -72.59 -21.34 -68.04
C MET A 1 -71.39 -21.69 -67.17
N VAL A 2 -70.91 -22.94 -67.25
CA VAL A 2 -69.96 -23.46 -68.27
C VAL A 2 -68.59 -22.81 -68.02
N LEU A 3 -67.76 -23.43 -67.17
CA LEU A 3 -66.65 -24.38 -67.46
C LEU A 3 -65.35 -23.62 -67.11
N ASP A 4 -64.27 -24.17 -66.58
CA ASP A 4 -63.75 -25.53 -66.51
C ASP A 4 -62.65 -25.51 -65.40
N ALA A 5 -62.57 -26.50 -64.51
CA ALA A 5 -61.77 -27.73 -64.65
C ALA A 5 -60.26 -27.42 -64.52
N SER A 6 -59.45 -28.06 -63.68
CA SER A 6 -59.30 -29.50 -63.35
C SER A 6 -57.83 -29.59 -62.92
N SER A 7 -57.29 -30.48 -62.07
CA SER A 7 -57.70 -31.68 -61.37
C SER A 7 -56.39 -32.14 -60.68
N ALA A 8 -56.36 -32.33 -59.35
CA ALA A 8 -56.53 -33.64 -58.71
C ALA A 8 -55.16 -34.33 -58.40
N PRO A 9 -55.11 -35.44 -57.63
CA PRO A 9 -55.00 -35.46 -56.16
C PRO A 9 -53.95 -36.51 -55.70
N PRO A 10 -54.16 -37.34 -54.64
CA PRO A 10 -54.19 -37.10 -53.19
C PRO A 10 -53.12 -37.94 -52.43
N ALA A 11 -52.99 -37.77 -51.10
CA ALA A 11 -52.95 -38.88 -50.12
C ALA A 11 -52.81 -38.39 -48.65
N GLN A 12 -53.64 -39.03 -47.82
CA GLN A 12 -53.76 -39.15 -46.35
C GLN A 12 -52.47 -39.60 -45.60
N PRO A 13 -52.48 -39.95 -44.28
CA PRO A 13 -53.35 -39.66 -43.10
C PRO A 13 -52.52 -39.26 -41.82
N VAL A 14 -53.15 -39.14 -40.63
CA VAL A 14 -52.78 -39.82 -39.34
C VAL A 14 -53.18 -39.05 -38.05
N ASP A 15 -53.76 -39.83 -37.13
CA ASP A 15 -54.19 -39.60 -35.74
C ASP A 15 -53.08 -39.32 -34.67
N THR A 16 -53.53 -39.10 -33.43
CA THR A 16 -52.90 -39.41 -32.10
C THR A 16 -52.32 -38.27 -31.23
N VAL A 17 -53.13 -37.80 -30.27
CA VAL A 17 -53.04 -37.99 -28.80
C VAL A 17 -51.67 -37.90 -28.06
N LYS A 18 -51.65 -37.06 -26.99
CA LYS A 18 -50.98 -37.11 -25.64
C LYS A 18 -49.74 -36.23 -25.33
N HIS A 19 -49.94 -35.46 -24.24
CA HIS A 19 -49.06 -35.14 -23.10
C HIS A 19 -47.91 -34.10 -23.16
N GLN A 20 -47.97 -33.21 -22.16
CA GLN A 20 -46.87 -32.66 -21.34
C GLN A 20 -45.98 -31.55 -21.93
N GLY A 21 -45.57 -30.62 -21.04
CA GLY A 21 -44.58 -29.57 -21.29
C GLY A 21 -45.07 -28.18 -20.83
N GLU A 22 -45.13 -27.90 -19.52
CA GLU A 22 -44.04 -27.29 -18.74
C GLU A 22 -44.08 -25.75 -18.75
N ASP A 23 -44.40 -25.20 -17.58
CA ASP A 23 -43.71 -24.07 -16.93
C ASP A 23 -43.08 -23.01 -17.85
N ALA A 24 -43.88 -22.05 -18.32
CA ALA A 24 -43.34 -20.74 -18.62
C ALA A 24 -43.06 -20.01 -17.28
N LEU A 25 -41.95 -20.38 -16.63
CA LEU A 25 -41.33 -19.55 -15.59
C LEU A 25 -41.31 -18.10 -16.10
N PRO A 26 -41.66 -17.09 -15.29
CA PRO A 26 -41.55 -15.70 -15.72
C PRO A 26 -40.12 -15.51 -16.21
N GLN A 27 -39.95 -15.15 -17.48
CA GLN A 27 -38.65 -14.76 -18.03
C GLN A 27 -38.10 -13.71 -17.08
N GLN A 28 -37.16 -14.10 -16.21
CA GLN A 28 -36.51 -13.18 -15.31
C GLN A 28 -36.00 -12.05 -16.19
N SER A 29 -36.54 -10.85 -15.97
CA SER A 29 -36.23 -9.68 -16.77
C SER A 29 -34.73 -9.45 -16.64
N VAL A 30 -33.97 -9.94 -17.62
CA VAL A 30 -32.50 -9.81 -17.62
C VAL A 30 -32.19 -8.32 -17.56
N PHE A 31 -31.37 -7.94 -16.59
CA PHE A 31 -30.95 -6.56 -16.36
C PHE A 31 -30.52 -5.92 -17.69
N PRO A 32 -31.07 -4.76 -18.10
CA PRO A 32 -30.89 -4.21 -19.45
C PRO A 32 -29.42 -4.08 -19.88
N PHE A 33 -28.53 -3.73 -18.95
CA PHE A 33 -27.10 -3.65 -19.22
C PHE A 33 -26.50 -4.98 -19.69
N LEU A 34 -26.95 -6.12 -19.15
CA LEU A 34 -26.50 -7.46 -19.56
C LEU A 34 -26.99 -7.86 -20.96
N ARG A 35 -27.96 -7.13 -21.53
CA ARG A 35 -28.41 -7.34 -22.91
C ARG A 35 -27.46 -6.72 -23.95
N LEU A 36 -26.59 -5.80 -23.53
CA LEU A 36 -25.57 -5.23 -24.42
C LEU A 36 -24.56 -6.31 -24.85
N PRO A 37 -23.97 -6.26 -26.05
CA PRO A 37 -22.81 -7.08 -26.40
C PRO A 37 -21.68 -6.94 -25.37
N ARG A 38 -20.89 -7.99 -25.17
CA ARG A 38 -19.81 -8.00 -24.15
C ARG A 38 -18.82 -6.88 -24.39
N GLU A 39 -18.51 -6.60 -25.64
CA GLU A 39 -17.56 -5.59 -26.08
C GLU A 39 -17.98 -4.18 -25.62
N LEU A 40 -19.28 -3.87 -25.70
CA LEU A 40 -19.81 -2.58 -25.22
C LEU A 40 -19.78 -2.49 -23.69
N ARG A 41 -20.04 -3.59 -22.99
CA ARG A 41 -19.93 -3.61 -21.52
C ARG A 41 -18.49 -3.40 -21.08
N ASP A 42 -17.53 -4.06 -21.74
CA ASP A 42 -16.10 -3.91 -21.44
C ASP A 42 -15.62 -2.47 -21.69
N GLN A 43 -16.10 -1.80 -22.74
CA GLN A 43 -15.84 -0.37 -22.94
C GLN A 43 -16.38 0.50 -21.79
N ILE A 44 -17.60 0.21 -21.32
CA ILE A 44 -18.20 0.94 -20.19
C ILE A 44 -17.40 0.69 -18.90
N TYR A 45 -17.03 -0.56 -18.62
CA TYR A 45 -16.18 -0.89 -17.48
C TYR A 45 -14.85 -0.15 -17.56
N ASN A 46 -14.18 -0.20 -18.72
CA ASN A 46 -12.90 0.48 -18.93
C ASN A 46 -13.00 1.99 -18.71
N TYR A 47 -14.04 2.61 -19.25
CA TYR A 47 -14.27 4.03 -19.05
C TYR A 47 -14.48 4.36 -17.56
N ALA A 48 -15.34 3.61 -16.88
CA ALA A 48 -15.67 3.87 -15.48
C ALA A 48 -14.54 3.53 -14.49
N PHE A 49 -13.61 2.64 -14.85
CA PHE A 49 -12.37 2.44 -14.08
C PHE A 49 -11.30 3.50 -14.38
N ALA A 50 -11.32 4.11 -15.57
CA ALA A 50 -10.39 5.18 -15.94
C ALA A 50 -10.72 6.53 -15.27
N ILE A 51 -11.94 6.71 -14.76
CA ILE A 51 -12.30 7.91 -14.00
C ILE A 51 -11.56 7.85 -12.65
N GLN A 52 -10.49 8.63 -12.53
CA GLN A 52 -9.77 8.81 -11.29
C GLN A 52 -10.67 9.51 -10.28
N ASN A 53 -11.23 8.76 -9.32
CA ASN A 53 -12.06 9.33 -8.28
C ASN A 53 -11.30 9.28 -6.95
N TYR A 54 -10.39 10.24 -6.75
CA TYR A 54 -9.63 10.42 -5.51
C TYR A 54 -10.53 10.74 -4.30
N ARG A 55 -11.79 11.12 -4.53
CA ARG A 55 -12.72 11.65 -3.52
C ARG A 55 -13.39 10.59 -2.63
N CYS A 56 -13.10 9.30 -2.79
CA CYS A 56 -13.74 8.21 -2.04
C CYS A 56 -12.74 7.27 -1.34
N GLN A 57 -11.56 7.78 -1.02
CA GLN A 57 -10.48 7.04 -0.36
C GLN A 57 -10.76 6.90 1.13
N ARG A 58 -11.65 5.98 1.49
CA ARG A 58 -11.65 5.44 2.86
C ARG A 58 -10.74 4.23 2.90
N PRO A 59 -9.78 4.15 3.84
CA PRO A 59 -8.88 3.01 3.94
C PRO A 59 -9.65 1.70 4.12
N ILE A 60 -9.06 0.59 3.71
CA ILE A 60 -9.53 -0.75 4.07
C ILE A 60 -8.99 -1.03 5.46
N GLU A 61 -9.90 -1.19 6.42
CA GLU A 61 -9.57 -1.34 7.83
C GLU A 61 -9.68 -2.81 8.26
N ARG A 62 -8.97 -3.23 9.32
CA ARG A 62 -9.02 -4.60 9.86
C ARG A 62 -10.45 -5.02 10.20
N ARG A 63 -11.30 -4.11 10.67
CA ARG A 63 -12.73 -4.41 10.95
C ARG A 63 -13.51 -4.84 9.70
N ASN A 64 -13.14 -4.35 8.52
CA ASN A 64 -13.77 -4.78 7.27
C ASN A 64 -13.51 -6.26 7.01
N LEU A 65 -12.35 -6.78 7.47
CA LEU A 65 -11.98 -8.18 7.29
C LEU A 65 -12.77 -9.12 8.20
N LYS A 66 -13.29 -8.68 9.36
CA LYS A 66 -13.96 -9.55 10.35
C LYS A 66 -15.12 -10.36 9.75
N TYR A 67 -15.90 -9.74 8.86
CA TYR A 67 -17.06 -10.35 8.20
C TYR A 67 -16.87 -10.51 6.69
N PHE A 68 -15.66 -10.26 6.18
CA PHE A 68 -15.35 -10.35 4.77
C PHE A 68 -15.49 -11.81 4.30
N LYS A 69 -16.39 -12.02 3.35
CA LYS A 69 -16.55 -13.29 2.62
C LYS A 69 -16.20 -13.04 1.16
N PRO A 70 -15.21 -13.76 0.59
CA PRO A 70 -14.72 -13.46 -0.75
C PRO A 70 -15.81 -13.67 -1.80
N SER A 71 -16.14 -12.60 -2.51
CA SER A 71 -17.01 -12.63 -3.69
C SER A 71 -16.67 -11.45 -4.58
N ALA A 72 -16.99 -11.51 -5.88
CA ALA A 72 -16.69 -10.40 -6.77
C ALA A 72 -17.33 -9.07 -6.32
N ALA A 73 -18.54 -9.14 -5.77
CA ALA A 73 -19.22 -7.99 -5.18
C ALA A 73 -18.52 -7.47 -3.92
N ALA A 74 -18.09 -8.35 -3.02
CA ALA A 74 -17.38 -7.94 -1.81
C ALA A 74 -16.00 -7.33 -2.12
N ILE A 75 -15.30 -7.86 -3.13
CA ILE A 75 -14.01 -7.33 -3.58
C ILE A 75 -14.22 -5.94 -4.21
N LEU A 76 -15.17 -5.78 -5.12
CA LEU A 76 -15.47 -4.47 -5.69
C LEU A 76 -15.94 -3.46 -4.63
N LEU A 77 -16.70 -3.91 -3.63
CA LEU A 77 -17.12 -3.05 -2.52
C LEU A 77 -15.92 -2.58 -1.67
N ILE A 78 -15.00 -3.47 -1.33
CA ILE A 78 -13.84 -3.14 -0.50
C ILE A 78 -12.82 -2.29 -1.27
N THR A 79 -12.71 -2.47 -2.59
CA THR A 79 -11.93 -1.60 -3.48
C THR A 79 -12.71 -0.37 -3.98
N ARG A 80 -13.86 -0.06 -3.36
CA ARG A 80 -14.66 1.17 -3.56
C ARG A 80 -15.23 1.37 -4.97
N HIS A 81 -15.53 0.28 -5.66
CA HIS A 81 -16.26 0.26 -6.93
C HIS A 81 -17.72 -0.19 -6.72
N ASP A 82 -18.41 0.47 -5.81
CA ASP A 82 -19.80 0.21 -5.41
C ASP A 82 -20.80 0.38 -6.56
N TYR A 83 -20.51 1.29 -7.50
CA TYR A 83 -21.31 1.52 -8.71
C TYR A 83 -21.46 0.30 -9.63
N PHE A 84 -20.62 -0.74 -9.51
CA PHE A 84 -20.76 -2.00 -10.25
C PHE A 84 -21.58 -3.08 -9.53
N LEU A 85 -22.08 -2.80 -8.32
CA LEU A 85 -22.83 -3.76 -7.49
C LEU A 85 -24.30 -3.89 -7.88
N LEU A 86 -24.63 -3.68 -9.16
CA LEU A 86 -25.98 -3.73 -9.70
C LEU A 86 -26.50 -5.17 -9.85
N ASN A 87 -25.61 -6.09 -10.21
CA ASN A 87 -25.92 -7.49 -10.43
C ASN A 87 -24.67 -8.38 -10.22
N ARG A 88 -24.85 -9.62 -9.79
CA ARG A 88 -23.76 -10.60 -9.60
C ARG A 88 -22.93 -10.83 -10.86
N GLN A 89 -23.55 -10.86 -12.03
CA GLN A 89 -22.83 -11.01 -13.30
C GLN A 89 -22.00 -9.77 -13.60
N VAL A 90 -22.60 -8.57 -13.51
CA VAL A 90 -21.90 -7.29 -13.71
C VAL A 90 -20.68 -7.19 -12.79
N ALA A 91 -20.83 -7.52 -11.51
CA ALA A 91 -19.71 -7.52 -10.56
C ALA A 91 -18.57 -8.48 -10.96
N ARG A 92 -18.88 -9.66 -11.51
CA ARG A 92 -17.85 -10.62 -11.96
C ARG A 92 -17.10 -10.12 -13.19
N GLU A 93 -17.82 -9.58 -14.16
CA GLU A 93 -17.23 -9.04 -15.39
C GLU A 93 -16.40 -7.79 -15.09
N ALA A 94 -16.93 -6.88 -14.26
CA ALA A 94 -16.22 -5.68 -13.84
C ALA A 94 -14.95 -6.03 -13.04
N LEU A 95 -15.00 -7.00 -12.12
CA LEU A 95 -13.81 -7.45 -11.39
C LEU A 95 -12.73 -8.01 -12.33
N GLU A 96 -13.14 -8.81 -13.32
CA GLU A 96 -12.22 -9.33 -14.33
C GLU A 96 -11.52 -8.20 -15.08
N ILE A 97 -12.28 -7.19 -15.53
CA ILE A 97 -11.72 -6.04 -16.25
C ILE A 97 -10.81 -5.20 -15.35
N LEU A 98 -11.23 -4.91 -14.11
CA LEU A 98 -10.43 -4.19 -13.12
C LEU A 98 -9.06 -4.83 -12.96
N PHE A 99 -9.03 -6.12 -12.62
CA PHE A 99 -7.79 -6.81 -12.30
C PHE A 99 -6.87 -6.97 -13.51
N LYS A 100 -7.44 -7.26 -14.70
CA LYS A 100 -6.65 -7.52 -15.92
C LYS A 100 -6.10 -6.26 -16.59
N HIS A 101 -6.80 -5.12 -16.49
CA HIS A 101 -6.55 -3.96 -17.35
C HIS A 101 -6.26 -2.66 -16.59
N HIS A 102 -6.63 -2.55 -15.32
CA HIS A 102 -6.52 -1.32 -14.53
C HIS A 102 -5.58 -1.50 -13.33
N THR A 103 -5.15 -0.37 -12.77
CA THR A 103 -4.37 -0.35 -11.53
C THR A 103 -5.33 -0.33 -10.35
N VAL A 104 -5.23 -1.33 -9.47
CA VAL A 104 -6.07 -1.42 -8.27
C VAL A 104 -5.45 -0.60 -7.15
N TYR A 105 -6.16 0.43 -6.70
CA TYR A 105 -5.76 1.24 -5.55
C TYR A 105 -6.10 0.54 -4.24
N LEU A 106 -5.11 0.41 -3.35
CA LEU A 106 -5.20 -0.33 -2.09
C LEU A 106 -4.62 0.53 -0.96
N SER A 107 -5.50 1.30 -0.31
CA SER A 107 -5.17 2.07 0.89
C SER A 107 -5.44 1.23 2.14
N CYS A 108 -4.45 0.45 2.57
CA CYS A 108 -4.48 -0.30 3.83
C CYS A 108 -3.11 -0.86 4.22
N GLY A 109 -2.84 -0.95 5.52
CA GLY A 109 -1.56 -1.48 6.01
C GLY A 109 -1.22 -2.91 5.53
N PRO A 110 0.06 -3.30 5.58
CA PRO A 110 0.56 -4.53 4.97
C PRO A 110 -0.12 -5.79 5.51
N PHE A 111 -0.40 -5.84 6.82
CA PHE A 111 -1.12 -6.96 7.41
C PHE A 111 -2.55 -7.08 6.86
N VAL A 112 -3.30 -5.99 6.81
CA VAL A 112 -4.67 -5.97 6.28
C VAL A 112 -4.68 -6.46 4.84
N LEU A 113 -3.74 -5.95 4.04
CA LEU A 113 -3.63 -6.32 2.64
C LEU A 113 -3.31 -7.82 2.46
N LYS A 114 -2.34 -8.33 3.21
CA LYS A 114 -1.98 -9.76 3.18
C LYS A 114 -3.17 -10.63 3.59
N THR A 115 -3.82 -10.32 4.71
CA THR A 115 -4.98 -11.09 5.19
C THR A 115 -6.17 -11.00 4.24
N LEU A 116 -6.39 -9.85 3.59
CA LEU A 116 -7.41 -9.70 2.56
C LEU A 116 -7.15 -10.66 1.40
N PHE A 117 -5.93 -10.69 0.87
CA PHE A 117 -5.58 -11.60 -0.23
C PHE A 117 -5.62 -13.07 0.17
N GLU A 118 -5.17 -13.44 1.37
CA GLU A 118 -5.29 -14.81 1.89
C GLU A 118 -6.76 -15.26 1.99
N LYS A 119 -7.66 -14.36 2.42
CA LYS A 119 -9.10 -14.63 2.43
C LYS A 119 -9.68 -14.76 1.01
N ILE A 120 -9.17 -14.00 0.05
CA ILE A 120 -9.59 -14.15 -1.36
C ILE A 120 -9.09 -15.48 -1.92
N GLU A 121 -7.88 -15.93 -1.57
CA GLU A 121 -7.31 -17.18 -2.09
C GLU A 121 -8.08 -18.44 -1.68
N GLU A 122 -8.89 -18.38 -0.60
CA GLU A 122 -9.69 -19.44 0.03
C GLU A 122 -9.78 -20.77 -0.78
N PRO A 123 -9.36 -21.92 -0.19
CA PRO A 123 -9.19 -23.16 -0.92
C PRO A 123 -10.49 -23.63 -1.58
N ASN A 124 -10.40 -23.93 -2.87
CA ASN A 124 -11.49 -24.40 -3.76
C ASN A 124 -12.44 -23.29 -4.31
N GLY A 125 -12.12 -22.01 -4.11
CA GLY A 125 -12.86 -20.89 -4.71
C GLY A 125 -12.30 -20.40 -6.05
N PRO A 126 -13.06 -19.55 -6.79
CA PRO A 126 -12.55 -18.82 -7.95
C PRO A 126 -11.51 -17.74 -7.59
N GLY A 127 -11.29 -17.49 -6.29
CA GLY A 127 -10.47 -16.38 -5.82
C GLY A 127 -9.00 -16.48 -6.21
N ARG A 128 -8.41 -17.68 -6.25
CA ARG A 128 -7.05 -17.86 -6.82
C ARG A 128 -6.95 -17.41 -8.28
N GLN A 129 -8.01 -17.63 -9.06
CA GLN A 129 -8.06 -17.17 -10.45
C GLN A 129 -8.20 -15.65 -10.53
N TRP A 130 -8.93 -15.03 -9.59
CA TRP A 130 -9.04 -13.57 -9.49
C TRP A 130 -7.67 -12.95 -9.13
N LEU A 131 -6.97 -13.48 -8.12
CA LEU A 131 -5.63 -12.98 -7.76
C LEU A 131 -4.61 -13.13 -8.90
N LYS A 132 -4.71 -14.19 -9.71
CA LYS A 132 -3.91 -14.33 -10.94
C LYS A 132 -4.24 -13.28 -12.01
N TRP A 133 -5.45 -12.73 -12.01
CA TRP A 133 -5.80 -11.64 -12.91
C TRP A 133 -5.23 -10.30 -12.46
N LEU A 134 -4.92 -10.13 -11.17
CA LEU A 134 -4.43 -8.87 -10.60
C LEU A 134 -3.02 -8.57 -11.14
N LYS A 135 -2.94 -7.63 -12.09
CA LYS A 135 -1.67 -7.29 -12.76
C LYS A 135 -0.99 -6.05 -12.22
N LYS A 136 -1.74 -5.06 -11.75
CA LYS A 136 -1.23 -3.76 -11.35
C LYS A 136 -1.86 -3.31 -10.05
N ILE A 137 -1.04 -2.90 -9.09
CA ILE A 137 -1.50 -2.37 -7.81
C ILE A 137 -0.84 -1.02 -7.53
N GLN A 138 -1.58 -0.14 -6.87
CA GLN A 138 -1.05 1.07 -6.25
C GLN A 138 -1.30 0.96 -4.75
N LEU A 139 -0.22 1.01 -3.98
CA LEU A 139 -0.27 1.01 -2.53
C LEU A 139 -0.12 2.44 -2.06
N ASP A 140 -1.07 2.94 -1.28
CA ASP A 140 -1.00 4.28 -0.72
C ASP A 140 -1.74 4.28 0.61
N TRP A 141 -0.95 4.10 1.66
CA TRP A 141 -1.40 3.91 3.03
C TRP A 141 -1.33 5.24 3.76
N GLU A 142 -2.50 5.84 3.94
CA GLU A 142 -2.64 7.13 4.62
C GLU A 142 -2.22 7.02 6.09
N THR A 143 -2.58 5.92 6.76
CA THR A 143 -2.41 5.70 8.20
C THR A 143 -1.21 4.81 8.52
N LEU A 144 -0.24 5.33 9.27
CA LEU A 144 0.89 4.56 9.81
C LEU A 144 0.54 4.03 11.21
N PRO A 145 0.73 2.73 11.52
CA PRO A 145 0.51 2.22 12.86
C PRO A 145 1.32 2.96 13.91
N ASN A 146 0.69 3.28 15.05
CA ASN A 146 1.38 3.97 16.13
C ASN A 146 2.46 3.06 16.72
N LEU A 147 3.71 3.33 16.35
CA LEU A 147 4.86 2.55 16.78
C LEU A 147 5.05 2.59 18.29
N ARG A 148 4.54 3.57 19.04
CA ARG A 148 4.66 3.58 20.51
C ARG A 148 4.00 2.34 21.14
N ASN A 149 2.92 1.85 20.54
CA ASN A 149 2.13 0.71 21.03
C ASN A 149 2.37 -0.58 20.23
N TYR A 150 3.45 -0.65 19.45
CA TYR A 150 3.81 -1.83 18.65
C TYR A 150 4.88 -2.69 19.34
N PRO A 151 4.73 -4.03 19.41
CA PRO A 151 3.54 -4.80 19.02
C PRO A 151 2.40 -4.61 20.04
N PRO A 152 1.13 -4.89 19.67
CA PRO A 152 -0.04 -4.80 20.54
C PRO A 152 -0.03 -5.64 21.83
N GLU A 153 1.02 -6.41 22.10
CA GLU A 153 1.12 -7.26 23.29
C GLU A 153 1.11 -6.40 24.57
N ARG A 154 -0.07 -6.21 25.15
CA ARG A 154 -0.24 -5.77 26.53
C ARG A 154 -1.16 -6.74 27.25
N ASP A 155 -0.56 -7.64 28.03
CA ASP A 155 -1.26 -8.51 28.99
C ASP A 155 -1.85 -7.73 30.19
N GLU A 156 -1.58 -6.42 30.30
CA GLU A 156 -2.13 -5.58 31.35
C GLU A 156 -2.73 -4.32 30.74
N GLY A 157 -4.06 -4.25 30.75
CA GLY A 157 -4.82 -3.08 30.32
C GLY A 157 -4.46 -1.86 31.15
N ARG A 158 -3.76 -0.90 30.53
CA ARG A 158 -3.74 0.49 31.02
C ARG A 158 -4.89 1.23 30.33
N SER A 159 -5.69 1.95 31.12
CA SER A 159 -6.89 2.67 30.70
C SER A 159 -6.56 3.77 29.69
N ASP A 160 -7.57 4.12 28.88
CA ASP A 160 -7.60 5.22 27.89
C ASP A 160 -7.29 6.62 28.46
N GLU A 161 -6.80 6.77 29.70
CA GLU A 161 -6.49 8.05 30.34
C GLU A 161 -5.04 8.51 30.13
N TYR A 162 -4.24 7.77 29.34
CA TYR A 162 -2.83 8.11 29.08
C TYR A 162 -2.61 9.08 27.90
N TRP A 163 -3.68 9.63 27.32
CA TRP A 163 -3.63 10.48 26.13
C TRP A 163 -3.50 11.99 26.41
N GLU A 164 -3.59 12.45 27.67
CA GLU A 164 -3.66 13.88 28.02
C GLU A 164 -2.40 14.49 28.66
N TYR A 165 -1.29 13.75 28.77
CA TYR A 165 -0.05 14.27 29.39
C TYR A 165 1.19 14.06 28.52
N ASP A 166 1.24 14.70 27.35
CA ASP A 166 2.51 15.14 26.75
C ASP A 166 2.89 16.48 27.42
N GLU A 167 3.45 16.46 28.64
CA GLU A 167 4.13 17.65 29.19
C GLU A 167 5.53 17.75 28.57
N VAL A 168 5.67 18.71 27.66
CA VAL A 168 6.90 19.27 27.04
C VAL A 168 7.37 18.59 25.74
N GLU A 169 6.57 18.74 24.69
CA GLU A 169 7.19 19.29 23.47
C GLU A 169 7.63 20.72 23.80
N ILE A 170 8.90 21.03 23.56
CA ILE A 170 9.34 22.43 23.57
C ILE A 170 8.60 23.10 22.43
N ASP A 171 7.57 23.85 22.79
CA ASP A 171 6.81 24.76 21.95
C ASP A 171 7.79 25.75 21.29
N VAL A 172 8.28 25.38 20.09
CA VAL A 172 9.28 26.16 19.35
C VAL A 172 8.69 27.50 18.92
N ASP A 173 7.36 27.61 18.90
CA ASP A 173 6.62 28.83 18.58
C ASP A 173 6.60 29.81 19.76
N TYR A 174 6.70 29.32 21.00
CA TYR A 174 6.80 30.17 22.19
C TYR A 174 8.14 30.92 22.31
N VAL A 175 9.21 30.45 21.63
CA VAL A 175 10.55 31.05 21.71
C VAL A 175 10.84 32.06 20.58
N ARG A 176 10.05 32.09 19.49
CA ARG A 176 10.34 32.97 18.33
C ARG A 176 9.23 33.91 17.87
N GLY A 177 8.07 33.95 18.52
CA GLY A 177 7.05 34.96 18.21
C GLY A 177 6.48 34.86 16.79
N ALA A 178 6.49 33.66 16.21
CA ALA A 178 5.78 33.36 14.98
C ALA A 178 4.29 33.15 15.33
N TYR A 179 3.43 34.03 14.83
CA TYR A 179 1.96 33.96 14.99
C TYR A 179 1.37 32.85 14.10
N TYR A 180 1.78 31.60 14.27
CA TYR A 180 1.23 30.49 13.49
C TYR A 180 0.97 29.27 14.37
N ASN A 181 -0.28 29.15 14.83
CA ASN A 181 -0.82 28.02 15.59
C ASN A 181 -1.28 26.91 14.62
N GLY A 182 -0.43 26.57 13.65
CA GLY A 182 -0.68 25.46 12.75
C GLY A 182 -0.16 24.20 13.42
N HIS A 183 -1.03 23.49 14.12
CA HIS A 183 -0.76 22.15 14.60
C HIS A 183 -0.10 21.36 13.46
N TYR A 184 1.11 20.86 13.70
CA TYR A 184 1.69 19.86 12.83
C TYR A 184 0.79 18.64 12.99
N ASP A 185 0.14 18.24 11.90
CA ASP A 185 -0.67 17.02 11.82
C ASP A 185 0.23 15.76 11.88
N GLU A 186 1.31 15.78 12.69
CA GLU A 186 2.03 14.58 13.14
C GLU A 186 1.18 13.76 14.13
N TYR A 187 0.00 14.27 14.50
CA TYR A 187 -1.04 13.58 15.24
C TYR A 187 -2.23 13.29 14.30
N ASP A 188 -2.26 12.07 13.74
CA ASP A 188 -3.41 11.44 13.06
C ASP A 188 -4.63 11.31 14.01
N HIS A 189 -5.20 12.42 14.46
CA HIS A 189 -6.45 12.47 15.21
C HIS A 189 -7.54 13.16 14.38
N GLU A 190 -7.89 12.56 13.24
CA GLU A 190 -9.16 12.88 12.56
C GLU A 190 -10.26 11.90 12.98
N GLY A 191 -11.04 12.29 14.00
CA GLY A 191 -12.48 11.97 14.10
C GLY A 191 -12.94 10.81 14.99
N GLU A 192 -14.24 10.78 15.28
CA GLU A 192 -14.99 9.76 16.04
C GLU A 192 -15.09 8.38 15.32
N HIS A 193 -14.10 8.00 14.53
CA HIS A 193 -14.11 6.80 13.70
C HIS A 193 -13.00 5.82 14.09
N TYR A 194 -13.30 4.52 13.94
CA TYR A 194 -12.40 3.41 14.28
C TYR A 194 -11.02 3.61 13.64
N ASP A 195 -10.00 3.72 14.47
CA ASP A 195 -8.61 3.86 14.06
C ASP A 195 -7.92 2.48 14.09
N ASP A 196 -7.47 2.04 12.92
CA ASP A 196 -6.78 0.76 12.72
C ASP A 196 -5.36 0.75 13.34
N ASN A 197 -4.90 1.91 13.81
CA ASN A 197 -3.65 2.12 14.53
C ASN A 197 -3.82 2.05 16.05
N LEU A 198 -5.06 1.96 16.56
CA LEU A 198 -5.34 1.88 18.00
C LEU A 198 -5.57 0.42 18.43
N TYR A 199 -4.60 -0.11 19.18
CA TYR A 199 -4.63 -1.46 19.71
C TYR A 199 -5.50 -1.55 20.97
N SER A 200 -6.83 -1.64 20.81
CA SER A 200 -7.73 -1.88 21.94
C SER A 200 -7.81 -3.38 22.30
N PRO A 201 -7.85 -3.76 23.59
CA PRO A 201 -8.05 -5.15 24.04
C PRO A 201 -9.18 -5.93 23.35
N PRO A 202 -10.40 -5.38 23.10
CA PRO A 202 -11.46 -6.10 22.40
C PRO A 202 -11.14 -6.40 20.92
N ASN A 203 -10.14 -5.73 20.34
CA ASN A 203 -9.74 -5.88 18.95
C ASN A 203 -8.52 -6.82 18.78
N MET A 204 -7.97 -7.39 19.87
CA MET A 204 -6.85 -8.34 19.84
C MET A 204 -6.96 -9.45 18.78
N PRO A 205 -8.14 -10.06 18.52
CA PRO A 205 -8.29 -11.07 17.46
C PRO A 205 -8.10 -10.56 16.02
N LEU A 206 -8.06 -9.24 15.81
CA LEU A 206 -7.87 -8.58 14.51
C LEU A 206 -6.39 -8.24 14.22
N TYR A 207 -5.50 -8.57 15.15
CA TYR A 207 -4.07 -8.31 15.06
C TYR A 207 -3.28 -9.63 14.93
N PRO A 208 -2.08 -9.62 14.33
CA PRO A 208 -1.18 -10.77 14.36
C PRO A 208 -1.03 -11.30 15.79
N SER A 209 -0.91 -12.62 15.95
CA SER A 209 -0.37 -13.17 17.19
C SER A 209 1.13 -12.89 17.20
N PHE A 210 1.51 -11.75 17.75
CA PHE A 210 2.87 -11.50 18.13
C PHE A 210 3.19 -12.51 19.23
N ARG A 211 3.99 -13.51 18.89
CA ARG A 211 4.69 -14.31 19.88
C ARG A 211 6.13 -13.96 19.67
N GLN A 212 6.64 -12.99 20.43
CA GLN A 212 8.08 -12.95 20.58
C GLN A 212 8.53 -14.32 21.10
N PRO A 213 9.63 -14.92 20.60
CA PRO A 213 10.32 -15.90 21.40
C PRO A 213 10.57 -15.19 22.73
N THR A 214 10.13 -15.78 23.84
CA THR A 214 10.38 -15.26 25.17
C THR A 214 11.89 -15.11 25.30
N THR A 215 12.43 -13.93 24.99
CA THR A 215 13.66 -13.47 25.60
C THR A 215 13.24 -13.26 27.03
N ALA A 216 13.27 -14.36 27.80
CA ALA A 216 13.62 -14.26 29.20
C ALA A 216 14.93 -13.46 29.19
N GLN A 217 14.81 -12.14 29.37
CA GLN A 217 15.95 -11.34 29.78
C GLN A 217 16.48 -12.09 30.99
N ALA A 218 17.66 -12.69 30.86
CA ALA A 218 18.37 -13.15 32.02
C ALA A 218 18.42 -11.93 32.96
N PRO A 219 17.95 -12.05 34.21
CA PRO A 219 18.05 -10.94 35.15
C PRO A 219 19.50 -10.46 35.12
N ASP A 220 19.67 -9.14 34.92
CA ASP A 220 21.01 -8.56 34.88
C ASP A 220 21.73 -9.01 36.14
N ALA A 221 22.85 -9.73 35.98
CA ALA A 221 23.57 -10.32 37.11
C ALA A 221 24.04 -9.25 38.10
N ASN A 222 24.07 -7.99 37.67
CA ASN A 222 24.44 -6.82 38.48
C ASN A 222 23.23 -6.05 39.04
N ASP A 223 21.99 -6.42 38.71
CA ASP A 223 20.78 -5.82 39.27
C ASP A 223 19.73 -6.88 39.66
N PRO A 224 20.03 -7.72 40.67
CA PRO A 224 19.13 -8.80 41.11
C PRO A 224 17.82 -8.31 41.74
N PHE A 225 17.69 -7.00 42.01
CA PHE A 225 16.52 -6.39 42.63
C PHE A 225 15.76 -5.43 41.69
N GLY A 226 16.22 -5.23 40.44
CA GLY A 226 15.58 -4.34 39.47
C GLY A 226 15.65 -2.85 39.85
N LEU A 227 16.62 -2.46 40.67
CA LEU A 227 16.75 -1.10 41.22
C LEU A 227 17.51 -0.15 40.30
N ALA A 228 18.21 -0.65 39.26
CA ALA A 228 18.99 0.19 38.35
C ALA A 228 18.12 1.15 37.53
N ASN A 229 16.84 0.80 37.33
CA ASN A 229 15.84 1.65 36.69
C ASN A 229 14.99 2.45 37.69
N HIS A 230 15.26 2.32 39.00
CA HIS A 230 14.49 2.98 40.05
C HIS A 230 15.16 4.31 40.41
N TYR A 231 14.61 5.43 39.95
CA TYR A 231 15.08 6.76 40.34
C TYR A 231 14.33 7.23 41.61
N PRO A 232 14.95 7.19 42.82
CA PRO A 232 14.25 7.45 44.08
C PRO A 232 13.85 8.93 44.29
N PHE A 233 14.19 9.81 43.35
CA PHE A 233 13.80 11.23 43.35
C PHE A 233 12.67 11.54 42.37
N ALA A 234 12.10 10.54 41.70
CA ALA A 234 10.88 10.74 40.92
C ALA A 234 9.71 11.02 41.89
N HIS A 235 9.00 12.13 41.66
CA HIS A 235 7.83 12.50 42.45
C HIS A 235 6.77 11.38 42.33
N PRO A 236 6.21 10.84 43.42
CA PRO A 236 5.28 9.70 43.39
C PRO A 236 3.92 10.00 42.71
N SER A 237 3.70 11.24 42.28
CA SER A 237 2.56 11.68 41.47
C SER A 237 2.90 11.84 39.98
N ARG A 238 4.16 11.59 39.58
CA ARG A 238 4.62 11.68 38.20
C ARG A 238 4.84 10.26 37.72
N ASP A 239 3.95 9.78 36.85
CA ASP A 239 4.22 8.56 36.12
C ASP A 239 5.56 8.70 35.39
N PRO A 240 6.42 7.66 35.36
CA PRO A 240 7.64 7.71 34.59
C PRO A 240 7.25 7.92 33.11
N VAL A 241 7.51 9.11 32.60
CA VAL A 241 7.33 9.41 31.17
C VAL A 241 8.32 8.52 30.43
N HIS A 242 7.85 7.37 29.93
CA HIS A 242 8.60 6.57 28.99
C HIS A 242 8.44 7.20 27.61
N GLU A 243 9.09 8.34 27.40
CA GLU A 243 9.27 8.88 26.05
C GLU A 243 10.01 7.80 25.24
N ALA A 244 9.35 7.23 24.23
CA ALA A 244 10.02 6.29 23.34
C ALA A 244 11.15 7.04 22.64
N SER A 245 12.40 6.63 22.87
CA SER A 245 13.54 7.27 22.25
C SER A 245 13.48 7.07 20.72
N ALA A 246 14.18 7.91 19.95
CA ALA A 246 14.26 7.74 18.50
C ALA A 246 14.81 6.35 18.10
N ALA A 247 15.67 5.76 18.93
CA ALA A 247 16.19 4.40 18.79
C ALA A 247 15.13 3.32 19.05
N ASP A 248 14.24 3.53 20.03
CA ASP A 248 13.12 2.63 20.28
C ASP A 248 12.14 2.65 19.11
N ILE A 249 11.84 3.83 18.57
CA ILE A 249 10.98 3.99 17.38
C ILE A 249 11.60 3.29 16.17
N ALA A 250 12.92 3.40 15.97
CA ALA A 250 13.62 2.70 14.89
C ALA A 250 13.52 1.17 15.05
N THR A 251 13.79 0.66 16.24
CA THR A 251 13.67 -0.78 16.56
C THR A 251 12.25 -1.29 16.33
N LYS A 252 11.23 -0.51 16.70
CA LYS A 252 9.83 -0.87 16.49
C LYS A 252 9.41 -0.80 15.02
N LEU A 253 9.97 0.14 14.26
CA LEU A 253 9.81 0.18 12.80
C LEU A 253 10.39 -1.09 12.16
N ASP A 254 11.58 -1.52 12.58
CA ASP A 254 12.20 -2.76 12.09
C ASP A 254 11.35 -3.99 12.45
N LEU A 255 10.77 -4.01 13.65
CA LEU A 255 9.83 -5.05 14.06
C LEU A 255 8.57 -5.05 13.17
N LEU A 256 7.98 -3.88 12.89
CA LEU A 256 6.82 -3.76 12.00
C LEU A 256 7.15 -4.26 10.59
N VAL A 257 8.31 -3.87 10.08
CA VAL A 257 8.80 -4.31 8.77
C VAL A 257 8.94 -5.83 8.74
N SER A 258 9.60 -6.43 9.74
CA SER A 258 9.81 -7.88 9.78
C SER A 258 8.53 -8.70 9.90
N LEU A 259 7.50 -8.18 10.59
CA LEU A 259 6.27 -8.91 10.89
C LEU A 259 5.13 -8.64 9.92
N GLU A 260 5.08 -7.48 9.27
CA GLU A 260 3.99 -7.12 8.36
C GLU A 260 4.47 -6.89 6.92
N VAL A 261 5.51 -6.08 6.71
CA VAL A 261 5.98 -5.71 5.35
C VAL A 261 6.65 -6.90 4.66
N THR A 262 7.63 -7.54 5.31
CA THR A 262 8.34 -8.69 4.73
C THR A 262 7.38 -9.81 4.32
N PRO A 263 6.44 -10.26 5.19
CA PRO A 263 5.52 -11.32 4.81
C PRO A 263 4.55 -10.94 3.69
N LEU A 264 4.15 -9.67 3.57
CA LEU A 264 3.34 -9.20 2.45
C LEU A 264 4.11 -9.39 1.13
N PHE A 265 5.34 -8.89 1.03
CA PHE A 265 6.11 -8.97 -0.21
C PHE A 265 6.53 -10.41 -0.54
N SER A 266 6.82 -11.24 0.46
CA SER A 266 7.00 -12.68 0.25
C SER A 266 5.76 -13.35 -0.33
N TYR A 267 4.56 -12.92 0.10
CA TYR A 267 3.31 -13.45 -0.42
C TYR A 267 2.98 -12.92 -1.83
N LEU A 268 3.21 -11.63 -2.11
CA LEU A 268 3.06 -11.05 -3.46
C LEU A 268 4.01 -11.67 -4.48
N ALA A 269 5.19 -12.14 -4.02
CA ALA A 269 6.15 -12.88 -4.83
C ALA A 269 5.72 -14.33 -5.15
N SER A 270 4.66 -14.84 -4.52
CA SER A 270 4.18 -16.21 -4.75
C SER A 270 3.51 -16.39 -6.12
N PRO A 271 3.43 -17.63 -6.66
CA PRO A 271 2.79 -17.93 -7.96
C PRO A 271 1.26 -17.76 -7.97
N THR A 272 0.68 -17.30 -6.85
CA THR A 272 -0.73 -16.92 -6.76
C THR A 272 -1.02 -15.63 -7.54
N PHE A 273 0.00 -14.78 -7.73
CA PHE A 273 -0.12 -13.50 -8.41
C PHE A 273 0.54 -13.49 -9.78
N ASN A 274 0.05 -12.65 -10.69
CA ASN A 274 0.72 -12.30 -11.94
C ASN A 274 0.96 -10.79 -12.02
N LEU A 275 1.49 -10.23 -10.93
CA LEU A 275 1.74 -8.80 -10.79
C LEU A 275 2.86 -8.38 -11.72
N SER A 276 2.54 -7.45 -12.62
CA SER A 276 3.46 -6.80 -13.56
C SER A 276 3.99 -5.46 -13.03
N SER A 277 3.21 -4.76 -12.20
CA SER A 277 3.53 -3.41 -11.74
C SER A 277 3.05 -3.15 -10.31
N ILE A 278 3.91 -2.53 -9.50
CA ILE A 278 3.58 -2.01 -8.16
C ILE A 278 3.90 -0.52 -8.15
N THR A 279 2.91 0.31 -7.82
CA THR A 279 3.08 1.76 -7.63
C THR A 279 3.10 2.11 -6.15
N LEU A 280 4.08 2.91 -5.72
CA LEU A 280 4.31 3.31 -4.33
C LEU A 280 4.49 4.83 -4.21
N PRO A 281 4.01 5.48 -3.15
CA PRO A 281 4.38 6.84 -2.82
C PRO A 281 5.75 6.86 -2.13
N LEU A 282 6.57 7.83 -2.50
CA LEU A 282 7.69 8.30 -1.69
C LEU A 282 7.55 9.82 -1.57
N ALA A 283 8.12 10.37 -0.50
CA ALA A 283 8.05 11.80 -0.29
C ALA A 283 9.38 12.40 0.15
N PHE A 284 9.46 13.71 -0.04
CA PHE A 284 10.51 14.56 0.50
C PHE A 284 9.91 15.63 1.41
N ILE A 285 10.78 16.19 2.25
CA ILE A 285 10.42 17.24 3.21
C ILE A 285 10.99 18.58 2.78
N SER A 286 10.60 19.65 3.48
CA SER A 286 11.22 20.95 3.29
C SER A 286 12.68 20.95 3.75
N ARG A 287 13.49 21.81 3.13
CA ARG A 287 14.90 21.97 3.47
C ARG A 287 15.10 22.34 4.95
N ASP A 288 14.25 23.20 5.48
CA ASP A 288 14.33 23.66 6.87
C ASP A 288 13.99 22.53 7.85
N SER A 289 12.93 21.76 7.56
CA SER A 289 12.58 20.57 8.34
C SER A 289 13.73 19.56 8.34
N PHE A 290 14.38 19.34 7.19
CA PHE A 290 15.53 18.46 7.09
C PHE A 290 16.70 18.94 7.97
N GLN A 291 17.10 20.21 7.85
CA GLN A 291 18.20 20.77 8.63
C GLN A 291 17.95 20.70 10.13
N HIS A 292 16.73 21.07 10.56
CA HIS A 292 16.35 21.02 11.96
C HIS A 292 16.40 19.59 12.52
N ARG A 293 15.84 18.62 11.80
CA ARG A 293 15.82 17.21 12.21
C ARG A 293 17.20 16.59 12.20
N ASN A 294 18.03 16.91 11.22
CA ASN A 294 19.41 16.43 11.17
C ASN A 294 20.25 16.97 12.34
N THR A 295 19.97 18.20 12.79
CA THR A 295 20.64 18.82 13.95
C THR A 295 20.15 18.24 15.28
N SER A 296 18.84 18.11 15.44
CA SER A 296 18.22 17.65 16.70
C SER A 296 18.27 16.13 16.87
N ARG A 297 18.23 15.36 15.78
CA ARG A 297 18.19 13.89 15.78
C ARG A 297 19.08 13.32 14.66
N PRO A 298 20.43 13.38 14.81
CA PRO A 298 21.36 12.83 13.82
C PRO A 298 21.04 11.37 13.47
N GLY A 299 21.03 11.04 12.18
CA GLY A 299 20.65 9.71 11.68
C GLY A 299 19.14 9.47 11.54
N TYR A 300 18.30 10.40 11.99
CA TYR A 300 16.84 10.31 11.91
C TYR A 300 16.22 11.56 11.26
N ALA A 301 16.95 12.16 10.32
CA ALA A 301 16.53 13.36 9.59
C ALA A 301 15.19 13.17 8.88
N LEU A 302 14.93 11.99 8.31
CA LEU A 302 13.67 11.67 7.67
C LEU A 302 12.56 11.29 8.69
N PRO A 303 11.32 11.80 8.50
CA PRO A 303 10.14 11.37 9.25
C PRO A 303 9.93 9.85 9.24
N VAL A 304 9.30 9.32 10.28
CA VAL A 304 9.03 7.88 10.44
C VAL A 304 8.21 7.35 9.25
N LYS A 305 7.17 8.07 8.82
CA LYS A 305 6.32 7.71 7.67
C LYS A 305 7.13 7.56 6.37
N ILE A 306 8.06 8.48 6.10
CA ILE A 306 8.96 8.38 4.94
C ILE A 306 9.90 7.18 5.10
N ARG A 307 10.51 6.99 6.29
CA ARG A 307 11.37 5.82 6.56
C ARG A 307 10.65 4.50 6.39
N TYR A 308 9.37 4.44 6.74
CA TYR A 308 8.53 3.28 6.51
C TYR A 308 8.29 3.02 5.03
N TRP A 309 7.90 4.03 4.24
CA TRP A 309 7.74 3.89 2.79
C TRP A 309 9.03 3.54 2.07
N ILE A 310 10.18 4.04 2.55
CA ILE A 310 11.50 3.58 2.09
C ILE A 310 11.62 2.06 2.26
N GLN A 311 11.23 1.50 3.41
CA GLN A 311 11.28 0.06 3.64
C GLN A 311 10.34 -0.71 2.71
N VAL A 312 9.14 -0.20 2.44
CA VAL A 312 8.20 -0.77 1.46
C VAL A 312 8.79 -0.76 0.06
N CYS A 313 9.38 0.37 -0.36
CA CYS A 313 10.05 0.53 -1.64
C CYS A 313 11.22 -0.45 -1.80
N VAL A 314 12.06 -0.58 -0.77
CA VAL A 314 13.16 -1.56 -0.76
C VAL A 314 12.64 -2.98 -0.99
N HIS A 315 11.55 -3.40 -0.35
CA HIS A 315 10.99 -4.75 -0.56
C HIS A 315 10.41 -4.93 -1.97
N ALA A 316 9.74 -3.93 -2.52
CA ALA A 316 9.25 -3.97 -3.89
C ALA A 316 10.40 -4.09 -4.91
N LEU A 317 11.48 -3.33 -4.72
CA LEU A 317 12.66 -3.40 -5.57
C LEU A 317 13.42 -4.71 -5.40
N LEU A 318 13.48 -5.28 -4.19
CA LEU A 318 14.02 -6.62 -3.96
C LEU A 318 13.21 -7.69 -4.68
N MET A 319 11.88 -7.60 -4.65
CA MET A 319 11.00 -8.49 -5.42
C MET A 319 11.23 -8.35 -6.93
N LEU A 320 11.54 -7.14 -7.41
CA LEU A 320 11.89 -6.88 -8.81
C LEU A 320 13.25 -7.50 -9.17
N VAL A 321 14.31 -7.32 -8.38
CA VAL A 321 15.66 -7.84 -8.73
C VAL A 321 15.88 -9.31 -8.39
N SER A 322 14.93 -9.95 -7.68
CA SER A 322 15.06 -11.35 -7.29
C SER A 322 15.30 -12.25 -8.51
N PRO A 323 16.31 -13.14 -8.47
CA PRO A 323 16.77 -13.88 -9.64
C PRO A 323 15.63 -14.72 -10.22
N HIS A 324 15.39 -14.55 -11.52
CA HIS A 324 14.57 -15.47 -12.29
C HIS A 324 15.35 -16.77 -12.45
N THR A 325 15.06 -17.78 -11.63
CA THR A 325 15.45 -19.14 -11.97
C THR A 325 14.61 -19.58 -13.18
N SER A 326 15.11 -19.24 -14.37
CA SER A 326 14.56 -19.68 -15.64
C SER A 326 14.42 -21.21 -15.63
N GLY A 327 13.18 -21.69 -15.51
CA GLY A 327 12.86 -23.13 -15.46
C GLY A 327 12.09 -23.60 -14.21
N THR A 328 11.92 -22.76 -13.19
CA THR A 328 11.04 -23.06 -12.05
C THR A 328 9.80 -22.19 -12.09
N ALA A 329 8.63 -22.75 -11.77
CA ALA A 329 7.33 -22.05 -11.73
C ALA A 329 7.22 -20.93 -10.65
N ASP A 330 8.34 -20.58 -10.01
CA ASP A 330 8.43 -19.72 -8.83
C ASP A 330 9.12 -18.35 -9.12
N SER A 331 9.36 -17.98 -10.38
CA SER A 331 9.92 -16.64 -10.71
C SER A 331 8.85 -15.55 -10.59
N THR A 332 9.17 -14.45 -9.90
CA THR A 332 8.25 -13.31 -9.73
C THR A 332 7.97 -12.63 -11.08
N PRO A 333 6.71 -12.46 -11.48
CA PRO A 333 6.36 -11.85 -12.78
C PRO A 333 6.48 -10.32 -12.80
N LEU A 334 6.98 -9.70 -11.72
CA LEU A 334 7.06 -8.25 -11.59
C LEU A 334 7.99 -7.68 -12.66
N GLU A 335 7.48 -6.78 -13.50
CA GLU A 335 8.23 -6.17 -14.60
C GLU A 335 8.75 -4.79 -14.20
N GLU A 336 7.97 -4.03 -13.43
CA GLU A 336 8.28 -2.67 -13.03
C GLU A 336 7.83 -2.33 -11.61
N VAL A 337 8.55 -1.39 -10.97
CA VAL A 337 8.14 -0.71 -9.75
C VAL A 337 8.07 0.78 -10.05
N ARG A 338 6.91 1.39 -9.87
CA ARG A 338 6.68 2.82 -10.06
C ARG A 338 6.70 3.52 -8.72
N VAL A 339 7.40 4.64 -8.65
CA VAL A 339 7.46 5.49 -7.47
C VAL A 339 6.91 6.85 -7.85
N ARG A 340 5.86 7.28 -7.14
CA ARG A 340 5.36 8.65 -7.18
C ARG A 340 6.09 9.43 -6.09
N TYR A 341 7.01 10.29 -6.48
CA TYR A 341 7.83 11.08 -5.58
C TYR A 341 7.26 12.50 -5.47
N ALA A 342 6.72 12.84 -4.31
CA ALA A 342 5.97 14.07 -4.08
C ALA A 342 6.46 14.82 -2.83
N PRO A 343 6.22 16.14 -2.70
CA PRO A 343 6.44 16.81 -1.43
C PRO A 343 5.45 16.29 -0.38
N THR A 344 5.87 16.25 0.88
CA THR A 344 5.01 15.82 1.99
C THR A 344 3.91 16.84 2.30
N ASP A 345 4.20 18.12 2.10
CA ASP A 345 3.31 19.23 2.44
C ASP A 345 3.61 20.47 1.56
N ILE A 346 2.87 21.56 1.80
CA ILE A 346 3.03 22.83 1.09
C ILE A 346 4.43 23.42 1.30
N TRP A 347 5.02 23.27 2.48
CA TRP A 347 6.35 23.79 2.78
C TRP A 347 7.44 23.05 2.02
N ALA A 348 7.32 21.73 1.91
CA ALA A 348 8.16 20.89 1.08
C ALA A 348 8.01 21.26 -0.40
N SER A 349 6.84 21.72 -0.85
CA SER A 349 6.69 22.26 -2.21
C SER A 349 7.30 23.65 -2.39
N MET A 350 7.25 24.53 -1.38
CA MET A 350 7.76 25.90 -1.47
C MET A 350 9.28 25.98 -1.32
N GLU A 351 9.82 25.21 -0.39
CA GLU A 351 11.25 25.12 -0.09
C GLU A 351 11.72 23.67 -0.11
N PRO A 352 11.72 23.03 -1.30
CA PRO A 352 12.06 21.63 -1.42
C PRO A 352 13.52 21.38 -1.05
N THR A 353 13.77 20.28 -0.34
CA THR A 353 15.14 19.76 -0.18
C THR A 353 15.70 19.24 -1.51
N ASP A 354 14.81 18.87 -2.43
CA ASP A 354 15.13 18.21 -3.69
C ASP A 354 14.87 19.09 -4.92
N ASP A 355 15.82 19.10 -5.86
CA ASP A 355 15.63 19.73 -7.16
C ASP A 355 15.10 18.70 -8.16
N LEU A 356 13.76 18.64 -8.29
CA LEU A 356 13.10 17.65 -9.14
C LEU A 356 13.53 17.75 -10.61
N ARG A 357 13.83 18.95 -11.10
CA ARG A 357 14.29 19.15 -12.49
C ARG A 357 15.68 18.57 -12.70
N ARG A 358 16.56 18.75 -11.72
CA ARG A 358 17.90 18.14 -11.73
C ARG A 358 17.79 16.62 -11.69
N MET A 359 16.95 16.07 -10.81
CA MET A 359 16.74 14.63 -10.70
C MET A 359 16.19 13.98 -11.98
N VAL A 360 15.45 14.71 -12.80
CA VAL A 360 15.02 14.22 -14.13
C VAL A 360 16.21 14.06 -15.08
N HIS A 361 17.18 14.98 -15.03
CA HIS A 361 18.36 14.97 -15.89
C HIS A 361 19.43 13.99 -15.38
N ASP A 362 19.77 14.07 -14.10
CA ASP A 362 20.89 13.34 -13.49
C ASP A 362 20.46 11.94 -13.00
N GLY A 363 19.16 11.74 -12.84
CA GLY A 363 18.56 10.52 -12.32
C GLY A 363 18.57 10.44 -10.78
N VAL A 364 18.02 9.34 -10.28
CA VAL A 364 17.80 9.10 -8.83
C VAL A 364 18.91 8.27 -8.17
N TRP A 365 20.05 8.10 -8.85
CA TRP A 365 21.11 7.19 -8.42
C TRP A 365 22.13 7.86 -7.49
N PHE A 366 22.31 9.18 -7.61
CA PHE A 366 23.29 9.97 -6.83
C PHE A 366 24.70 9.35 -6.89
N ASP A 367 25.06 8.93 -8.10
CA ASP A 367 26.23 8.12 -8.46
C ASP A 367 27.57 8.88 -8.40
N HIS A 368 27.50 10.22 -8.43
CA HIS A 368 28.64 11.13 -8.43
C HIS A 368 28.45 12.13 -7.28
N PRO A 369 29.35 12.17 -6.27
CA PRO A 369 29.46 13.37 -5.46
C PRO A 369 29.94 14.48 -6.42
N ASP A 370 29.22 15.60 -6.48
CA ASP A 370 29.59 16.71 -7.36
C ASP A 370 31.02 17.16 -7.03
N GLU A 371 32.00 16.80 -7.89
CA GLU A 371 33.40 17.20 -7.74
C GLU A 371 33.47 18.73 -7.78
N GLY A 372 33.57 19.37 -6.61
CA GLY A 372 33.65 20.83 -6.46
C GLY A 372 32.39 21.53 -5.91
N HIS A 373 31.28 20.81 -5.67
CA HIS A 373 30.07 21.35 -5.03
C HIS A 373 29.70 20.62 -3.73
N GLU A 374 30.69 20.15 -2.96
CA GLU A 374 30.48 19.47 -1.66
C GLU A 374 29.73 20.33 -0.60
N VAL A 375 29.36 21.58 -0.90
CA VAL A 375 28.73 22.51 0.04
C VAL A 375 27.29 22.88 -0.30
N ASP A 376 26.81 22.70 -1.54
CA ASP A 376 25.67 23.53 -1.97
C ASP A 376 24.27 22.99 -1.64
N ARG A 377 24.07 21.69 -1.36
CA ARG A 377 22.71 21.13 -1.17
C ARG A 377 22.62 19.98 -0.15
N PRO A 378 22.70 20.28 1.16
CA PRO A 378 22.51 19.26 2.21
C PRO A 378 21.10 18.66 2.15
N GLY A 379 21.03 17.34 1.99
CA GLY A 379 19.77 16.57 2.06
C GLY A 379 19.12 16.23 0.72
N GLU A 380 19.58 16.77 -0.41
CA GLU A 380 19.00 16.47 -1.73
C GLU A 380 19.14 14.98 -2.05
N GLY A 381 18.06 14.26 -2.30
CA GLY A 381 18.04 12.84 -2.65
C GLY A 381 18.07 11.88 -1.48
N GLU A 382 17.94 12.37 -0.24
CA GLU A 382 18.11 11.54 0.95
C GLU A 382 17.16 10.33 0.98
N THR A 383 15.91 10.51 0.55
CA THR A 383 14.93 9.42 0.46
C THR A 383 15.41 8.29 -0.44
N PHE A 384 15.92 8.61 -1.64
CA PHE A 384 16.46 7.61 -2.56
C PHE A 384 17.79 7.02 -2.08
N ARG A 385 18.67 7.81 -1.46
CA ARG A 385 19.91 7.28 -0.86
C ARG A 385 19.61 6.24 0.22
N ALA A 386 18.61 6.50 1.07
CA ALA A 386 18.15 5.56 2.07
C ALA A 386 17.55 4.28 1.45
N VAL A 387 16.84 4.38 0.32
CA VAL A 387 16.39 3.19 -0.45
C VAL A 387 17.61 2.38 -0.92
N TRP A 388 18.63 3.02 -1.50
CA TRP A 388 19.83 2.34 -1.98
C TRP A 388 20.67 1.73 -0.87
N GLU A 389 20.74 2.38 0.29
CA GLU A 389 21.33 1.81 1.49
C GLU A 389 20.54 0.58 1.98
N GLY A 390 19.21 0.67 2.05
CA GLY A 390 18.36 -0.45 2.46
C GLY A 390 18.46 -1.66 1.52
N MET A 391 18.52 -1.44 0.20
CA MET A 391 18.77 -2.52 -0.77
C MET A 391 20.16 -3.14 -0.57
N ARG A 392 21.20 -2.32 -0.39
CA ARG A 392 22.55 -2.81 -0.10
C ARG A 392 22.60 -3.61 1.20
N ALA A 393 21.91 -3.19 2.25
CA ALA A 393 21.90 -3.93 3.52
C ALA A 393 21.32 -5.36 3.38
N ARG A 394 20.38 -5.56 2.43
CA ARG A 394 19.67 -6.85 2.25
C ARG A 394 20.24 -7.76 1.16
N ILE A 395 20.96 -7.21 0.17
CA ILE A 395 21.58 -8.01 -0.90
C ILE A 395 23.00 -8.42 -0.49
N PRO A 396 23.31 -9.74 -0.42
CA PRO A 396 24.65 -10.23 -0.16
C PRO A 396 25.68 -9.61 -1.10
N PHE A 397 26.88 -9.34 -0.59
CA PHE A 397 27.94 -8.66 -1.36
C PHE A 397 28.26 -9.36 -2.68
N GLU A 398 28.29 -10.69 -2.69
CA GLU A 398 28.58 -11.50 -3.88
C GLU A 398 27.49 -11.38 -4.96
N GLU A 399 26.22 -11.33 -4.57
CA GLU A 399 25.10 -11.14 -5.49
C GLU A 399 25.09 -9.72 -6.05
N ARG A 400 25.36 -8.73 -5.19
CA ARG A 400 25.47 -7.33 -5.61
C ARG A 400 26.54 -7.14 -6.68
N LYS A 401 27.69 -7.81 -6.54
CA LYS A 401 28.77 -7.73 -7.53
C LYS A 401 28.33 -8.28 -8.89
N LYS A 402 27.49 -9.32 -8.92
CA LYS A 402 26.93 -9.88 -10.16
C LYS A 402 25.92 -8.94 -10.81
N MET A 403 25.13 -8.22 -10.01
CA MET A 403 24.11 -7.29 -10.48
C MET A 403 24.65 -5.96 -11.02
N GLY A 404 25.94 -5.65 -10.82
CA GLY A 404 26.57 -4.42 -11.34
C GLY A 404 26.27 -3.13 -10.53
N ARG A 405 26.65 -1.96 -11.08
CA ARG A 405 26.68 -0.66 -10.37
C ARG A 405 25.32 -0.26 -9.76
N ARG A 406 24.22 -0.55 -10.45
CA ARG A 406 22.85 -0.14 -10.08
C ARG A 406 21.99 -1.33 -9.65
N MET A 407 22.61 -2.38 -9.12
CA MET A 407 21.92 -3.58 -8.62
C MET A 407 20.98 -4.19 -9.67
N GLY A 408 21.37 -4.16 -10.95
CA GLY A 408 20.60 -4.72 -12.06
C GLY A 408 19.33 -3.94 -12.40
N LEU A 409 19.24 -2.67 -12.01
CA LEU A 409 18.09 -1.81 -12.26
C LEU A 409 18.40 -0.67 -13.23
N LYS A 410 17.40 -0.31 -14.03
CA LYS A 410 17.32 0.94 -14.78
C LYS A 410 16.12 1.75 -14.30
N ALA A 411 16.22 3.07 -14.37
CA ALA A 411 15.17 4.00 -13.94
C ALA A 411 14.85 4.96 -15.08
N ALA A 412 13.58 5.12 -15.40
CA ALA A 412 13.07 6.24 -16.18
C ALA A 412 12.46 7.25 -15.21
N VAL A 413 12.80 8.53 -15.36
CA VAL A 413 12.33 9.61 -14.48
C VAL A 413 11.56 10.60 -15.34
N GLU A 414 10.31 10.85 -14.97
CA GLU A 414 9.42 11.80 -15.63
C GLU A 414 8.99 12.89 -14.64
N PHE A 415 8.99 14.14 -15.11
CA PHE A 415 8.52 15.28 -14.34
C PHE A 415 7.02 15.45 -14.53
N VAL A 416 6.27 15.47 -13.42
CA VAL A 416 4.82 15.65 -13.43
C VAL A 416 4.52 17.02 -12.81
N PRO A 417 4.18 18.04 -13.62
CA PRO A 417 3.86 19.37 -13.07
C PRO A 417 2.60 19.31 -12.21
N TRP A 418 2.53 20.18 -11.21
CA TRP A 418 1.30 20.39 -10.44
C TRP A 418 0.23 21.02 -11.34
N ASP A 419 -0.98 20.46 -11.30
CA ASP A 419 -2.15 20.98 -12.00
C ASP A 419 -2.83 22.15 -11.26
N GLY A 420 -2.38 22.46 -10.03
CA GLY A 420 -2.91 23.53 -9.20
C GLY A 420 -4.22 23.17 -8.50
N ASP A 421 -4.66 21.90 -8.58
CA ASP A 421 -5.88 21.44 -7.94
C ASP A 421 -5.58 20.91 -6.53
N ILE A 422 -5.87 21.74 -5.52
CA ILE A 422 -5.70 21.40 -4.10
C ILE A 422 -6.71 20.32 -3.67
N ASP A 423 -7.87 20.24 -4.33
CA ASP A 423 -8.93 19.28 -3.97
C ASP A 423 -8.53 17.83 -4.27
N ASN A 424 -7.46 17.61 -5.04
CA ASN A 424 -6.93 16.28 -5.34
C ASN A 424 -5.96 15.75 -4.25
N GLY A 425 -5.79 16.48 -3.14
CA GLY A 425 -4.85 16.13 -2.07
C GLY A 425 -3.38 16.21 -2.50
N ARG A 426 -3.13 16.72 -3.71
CA ARG A 426 -1.82 16.87 -4.32
C ARG A 426 -1.33 18.30 -4.10
N VAL A 427 -0.12 18.41 -3.59
CA VAL A 427 0.54 19.69 -3.40
C VAL A 427 1.86 19.65 -4.14
N GLY A 428 2.10 20.60 -5.04
CA GLY A 428 3.40 20.75 -5.71
C GLY A 428 3.71 19.74 -6.83
N ASP A 429 4.88 19.97 -7.43
CA ASP A 429 5.41 19.16 -8.53
C ASP A 429 5.85 17.78 -8.04
N GLU A 430 5.75 16.75 -8.90
CA GLU A 430 6.12 15.37 -8.58
C GLU A 430 7.11 14.81 -9.60
N LEU A 431 7.77 13.70 -9.24
CA LEU A 431 8.44 12.81 -10.18
C LEU A 431 7.75 11.46 -10.24
N GLU A 432 7.51 10.97 -11.44
CA GLU A 432 7.24 9.55 -11.66
C GLU A 432 8.55 8.83 -11.99
N VAL A 433 8.95 7.88 -11.15
CA VAL A 433 10.17 7.09 -11.34
C VAL A 433 9.79 5.64 -11.59
N VAL A 434 10.13 5.12 -12.76
CA VAL A 434 9.82 3.74 -13.16
C VAL A 434 11.10 2.91 -13.15
N PHE A 435 11.21 2.02 -12.17
CA PHE A 435 12.29 1.05 -12.06
C PHE A 435 11.95 -0.24 -12.82
N THR A 436 12.89 -0.73 -13.60
CA THR A 436 12.78 -1.98 -14.36
C THR A 436 14.12 -2.72 -14.31
N ARG A 437 14.12 -4.02 -14.62
CA ARG A 437 15.37 -4.79 -14.71
C ARG A 437 16.24 -4.27 -15.86
N ASP A 438 17.53 -4.19 -15.61
CA ASP A 438 18.54 -3.92 -16.62
C ASP A 438 18.91 -5.22 -17.34
N ILE A 439 18.21 -5.48 -18.46
CA ILE A 439 18.39 -6.67 -19.30
C ILE A 439 19.82 -6.77 -19.87
N ALA A 440 20.60 -5.67 -19.84
CA ALA A 440 21.99 -5.69 -20.27
C ALA A 440 22.94 -6.41 -19.29
N ALA A 441 22.52 -6.65 -18.04
CA ALA A 441 23.33 -7.36 -17.04
C ALA A 441 23.25 -8.90 -17.16
N ASP A 442 22.34 -9.43 -17.97
CA ASP A 442 22.14 -10.87 -18.24
C ASP A 442 22.89 -11.39 -19.48
N ARG A 443 23.74 -10.57 -20.11
CA ARG A 443 24.65 -10.95 -21.21
C ARG A 443 26.10 -10.67 -20.82
#